data_AF-A0A847VEQ7-F1
#
_entry.id   AF-A0A847VEQ7-F1
#
_cell.length_a   1.000
_cell.length_b   1.000
_cell.length_c   1.000
_cell.angle_alpha   90.00
_cell.angle_beta   90.00
_cell.angle_gamma   90.00
#
_symmetry.space_group_name_H-M   'P 1'
#
loop_
_entity.id
_entity.type
_entity.pdbx_description
1 polymer ?
#
loop_
_entity_poly.entity_id
_entity_poly.type
_entity_poly.pdbx_seq_one_letter_code
_entity_poly.pdbx_strand_id
1 'polypeptide(L)'
;LGLRKDDVMLVQLPNTVEQFVVYVACSRLGLIATPVPAQYREHELQHVVHSTGAKAALTTQRIGQYEHAAMMLGLRASCPTLAHVLSYGEAVPALRWRWRRQCRPPRTAARPKPRPGAPP
;
A
#
# COMPACT_ATOMS: atom_id res chain seq x y z
N LEU A 1 -5.24 -8.47 -11.10
CA LEU A 1 -4.10 -9.02 -10.33
C LEU A 1 -4.23 -10.52 -10.07
N GLY A 2 -5.39 -11.16 -10.23
CA GLY A 2 -5.49 -12.63 -10.10
C GLY A 2 -5.19 -13.21 -8.71
N LEU A 3 -4.93 -12.36 -7.71
CA LEU A 3 -4.72 -12.74 -6.32
C LEU A 3 -5.98 -13.39 -5.76
N ARG A 4 -5.78 -14.42 -4.95
CA ARG A 4 -6.82 -15.22 -4.32
C ARG A 4 -6.66 -15.20 -2.81
N LYS A 5 -7.68 -15.70 -2.11
CA LYS A 5 -7.60 -15.96 -0.68
C LYS A 5 -6.32 -16.72 -0.34
N ASP A 6 -5.71 -16.37 0.78
CA ASP A 6 -4.46 -16.91 1.33
C ASP A 6 -3.19 -16.54 0.53
N ASP A 7 -3.31 -15.74 -0.53
CA ASP A 7 -2.13 -15.17 -1.20
C ASP A 7 -1.49 -14.07 -0.35
N VAL A 8 -0.15 -14.04 -0.36
CA VAL A 8 0.65 -13.10 0.43
C VAL A 8 0.91 -11.80 -0.35
N MET A 9 0.60 -10.68 0.30
CA MET A 9 0.89 -9.31 -0.12
C MET A 9 1.98 -8.71 0.77
N LEU A 10 3.16 -8.47 0.21
CA LEU A 10 4.23 -7.73 0.89
C LEU A 10 3.90 -6.24 0.91
N VAL A 11 3.99 -5.60 2.07
CA VAL A 11 3.66 -4.17 2.24
C VAL A 11 4.85 -3.43 2.80
N GLN A 12 5.44 -2.54 2.00
CA GLN A 12 6.51 -1.64 2.41
C GLN A 12 6.09 -0.20 2.15
N LEU A 13 5.35 0.39 3.09
CA LEU A 13 4.91 1.78 3.01
C LEU A 13 5.57 2.61 4.12
N PRO A 14 5.68 3.94 3.96
CA PRO A 14 5.91 4.80 5.10
C PRO A 14 4.75 4.62 6.10
N ASN A 15 5.01 4.85 7.40
CA ASN A 15 4.00 4.74 8.46
C ASN A 15 2.89 5.80 8.28
N THR A 16 1.99 5.58 7.32
CA THR A 16 0.91 6.47 6.93
C THR A 16 -0.43 5.75 7.00
N VAL A 17 -1.52 6.51 6.88
CA VAL A 17 -2.88 5.97 6.92
C VAL A 17 -3.15 4.94 5.81
N GLU A 18 -2.48 5.06 4.67
CA GLU A 18 -2.62 4.13 3.55
C GLU A 18 -2.17 2.73 3.91
N GLN A 19 -1.18 2.57 4.79
CA GLN A 19 -0.75 1.26 5.27
C GLN A 19 -1.88 0.55 6.01
N PHE A 20 -2.63 1.27 6.85
CA PHE A 20 -3.82 0.72 7.51
C PHE A 20 -4.93 0.37 6.52
N VAL A 21 -5.19 1.24 5.54
CA VAL A 21 -6.17 0.99 4.47
C VAL A 21 -5.84 -0.31 3.72
N VAL A 22 -4.56 -0.54 3.44
CA VAL A 22 -4.09 -1.75 2.75
C VAL A 22 -4.31 -2.99 3.58
N TYR A 23 -4.05 -2.96 4.90
CA TYR A 23 -4.31 -4.11 5.76
C TYR A 23 -5.79 -4.47 5.82
N VAL A 24 -6.67 -3.46 5.93
CA VAL A 24 -8.12 -3.67 5.89
C VAL A 24 -8.55 -4.22 4.51
N ALA A 25 -7.97 -3.71 3.42
CA ALA A 25 -8.23 -4.23 2.08
C ALA A 25 -7.78 -5.69 1.93
N CYS A 26 -6.59 -6.04 2.42
CA CYS A 26 -6.08 -7.41 2.42
C CYS A 26 -7.00 -8.34 3.20
N SER A 27 -7.37 -7.96 4.43
CA SER A 27 -8.30 -8.71 5.28
C SER A 27 -9.64 -8.95 4.58
N ARG A 28 -10.23 -7.92 3.96
CA ARG A 28 -11.50 -8.03 3.22
C ARG A 28 -11.41 -8.94 1.99
N LEU A 29 -10.24 -9.02 1.35
CA LEU A 29 -10.00 -9.85 0.18
C LEU A 29 -9.51 -11.27 0.54
N GLY A 30 -9.28 -11.54 1.83
CA GLY A 30 -8.69 -12.80 2.30
C GLY A 30 -7.20 -12.93 1.99
N LEU A 31 -6.50 -11.83 1.73
CA LEU A 31 -5.04 -11.82 1.52
C LEU A 31 -4.28 -11.77 2.85
N ILE A 32 -3.10 -12.36 2.88
CA ILE A 32 -2.18 -12.29 4.02
C ILE A 32 -1.26 -11.09 3.81
N ALA A 33 -1.37 -10.07 4.65
CA ALA A 33 -0.47 -8.92 4.62
C ALA A 33 0.85 -9.25 5.37
N THR A 34 1.99 -9.14 4.69
CA THR A 34 3.32 -9.24 5.30
C THR A 34 3.99 -7.85 5.30
N PRO A 35 3.87 -7.08 6.40
CA PRO A 35 4.47 -5.77 6.46
C PRO A 35 5.98 -5.87 6.70
N VAL A 36 6.74 -5.00 6.05
CA VAL A 36 8.20 -4.92 6.23
C VAL A 36 8.63 -3.49 6.55
N PRO A 37 9.71 -3.31 7.32
CA PRO A 37 10.23 -1.98 7.61
C PRO A 37 10.62 -1.21 6.35
N ALA A 38 10.41 0.12 6.37
CA ALA A 38 10.83 0.99 5.28
C ALA A 38 12.35 1.02 5.06
N GLN A 39 13.14 0.58 6.04
CA GLN A 39 14.59 0.48 5.96
C GLN A 39 15.06 -0.75 5.17
N TYR A 40 14.20 -1.77 4.99
CA TYR A 40 14.58 -2.99 4.30
C TYR A 40 14.95 -2.71 2.84
N ARG A 41 16.03 -3.35 2.42
CA ARG A 41 16.64 -3.25 1.09
C ARG A 41 16.52 -4.56 0.34
N GLU A 42 17.00 -4.58 -0.90
CA GLU A 42 16.94 -5.68 -1.85
C GLU A 42 17.18 -7.05 -1.19
N HIS A 43 18.26 -7.19 -0.42
CA HIS A 43 18.63 -8.44 0.25
C HIS A 43 17.55 -8.93 1.23
N GLU A 44 17.13 -8.08 2.16
CA GLU A 44 16.12 -8.40 3.16
C GLU A 44 14.75 -8.65 2.51
N LEU A 45 14.39 -7.83 1.52
CA LEU A 45 13.14 -7.97 0.79
C LEU A 45 13.11 -9.28 0.00
N GLN A 46 14.20 -9.65 -0.66
CA GLN A 46 14.33 -10.93 -1.34
C GLN A 46 14.14 -12.08 -0.37
N HIS A 47 14.79 -12.02 0.80
CA HIS A 47 14.62 -13.03 1.84
C HIS A 47 13.16 -13.15 2.29
N VAL A 48 12.47 -12.02 2.52
CA VAL A 48 11.03 -12.03 2.88
C VAL A 48 10.18 -12.63 1.76
N VAL A 49 10.42 -12.28 0.49
CA VAL A 49 9.65 -12.81 -0.64
C VAL A 49 9.85 -14.32 -0.77
N HIS A 50 11.07 -14.82 -0.62
CA HIS A 50 11.38 -16.26 -0.64
C HIS A 50 10.73 -16.99 0.52
N SER A 51 10.82 -16.47 1.74
CA SER A 51 10.28 -17.11 2.95
C SER A 51 8.75 -17.10 3.00
N THR A 52 8.10 -16.09 2.41
CA THR A 52 6.64 -15.93 2.47
C THR A 52 5.92 -16.40 1.21
N GLY A 53 6.63 -16.57 0.09
CA GLY A 53 6.00 -16.85 -1.21
C GLY A 53 5.15 -15.68 -1.72
N ALA A 54 5.47 -14.43 -1.34
CA ALA A 54 4.72 -13.24 -1.72
C ALA A 54 4.43 -13.18 -3.23
N LYS A 55 3.14 -13.04 -3.58
CA LYS A 55 2.69 -12.95 -4.98
C LYS A 55 2.53 -11.52 -5.47
N ALA A 56 2.35 -10.60 -4.54
CA ALA A 56 2.30 -9.19 -4.80
C ALA A 56 3.09 -8.41 -3.75
N ALA A 57 3.59 -7.25 -4.16
CA ALA A 57 4.16 -6.27 -3.25
C ALA A 57 3.57 -4.88 -3.50
N LEU A 58 3.37 -4.12 -2.42
CA LEU A 58 2.88 -2.75 -2.44
C LEU A 58 3.87 -1.83 -1.71
N THR A 59 4.25 -0.75 -2.38
CA THR A 59 5.09 0.30 -1.82
C THR A 59 4.71 1.68 -2.35
N THR A 60 5.47 2.72 -2.06
CA THR A 60 5.44 4.01 -2.76
C THR A 60 6.56 4.07 -3.80
N GLN A 61 6.58 5.09 -4.66
CA GLN A 61 7.71 5.24 -5.59
C GLN A 61 9.02 5.41 -4.81
N ARG A 62 9.00 6.31 -3.83
CA ARG A 62 10.12 6.61 -2.94
C ARG A 62 9.71 6.61 -1.48
N ILE A 63 10.65 6.24 -0.62
CA ILE A 63 10.60 6.46 0.82
C ILE A 63 11.93 7.07 1.22
N GLY A 64 11.91 8.33 1.68
CA GLY A 64 13.12 9.12 1.85
C GLY A 64 13.91 9.25 0.55
N GLN A 65 15.17 8.83 0.58
CA GLN A 65 16.11 8.97 -0.54
C GLN A 65 16.09 7.80 -1.55
N TYR A 66 15.28 6.77 -1.30
CA TYR A 66 15.37 5.49 -2.02
C TYR A 66 14.17 5.24 -2.93
N GLU A 67 14.41 4.66 -4.11
CA GLU A 67 13.42 4.26 -5.11
C GLU A 67 12.86 2.85 -4.80
N HIS A 68 11.96 2.76 -3.83
CA HIS A 68 11.41 1.49 -3.36
C HIS A 68 10.62 0.72 -4.43
N ALA A 69 9.91 1.41 -5.32
CA ALA A 69 9.21 0.74 -6.41
C ALA A 69 10.17 0.09 -7.41
N ALA A 70 11.27 0.77 -7.76
CA ALA A 70 12.29 0.23 -8.65
C ALA A 70 12.99 -0.98 -8.01
N MET A 71 13.33 -0.87 -6.72
CA MET A 71 13.87 -1.96 -5.91
C MET A 71 12.97 -3.19 -5.94
N MET A 72 11.67 -3.05 -5.66
CA MET A 72 10.72 -4.18 -5.71
C MET A 72 10.54 -4.77 -7.10
N LEU A 73 10.57 -3.95 -8.16
CA LEU A 73 10.54 -4.43 -9.54
C LEU A 73 11.77 -5.27 -9.87
N GLY A 74 12.95 -4.87 -9.38
CA GLY A 74 14.21 -5.60 -9.56
C GLY A 74 14.18 -7.01 -8.96
N LEU A 75 13.48 -7.20 -7.83
CA LEU A 75 13.36 -8.50 -7.17
C LEU A 75 12.66 -9.56 -8.05
N ARG A 76 11.85 -9.16 -9.02
CA ARG A 76 11.12 -10.12 -9.88
C ARG A 76 12.06 -11.03 -10.68
N ALA A 77 13.29 -10.60 -10.94
CA ALA A 77 14.29 -11.43 -11.61
C ALA A 77 14.75 -12.60 -10.73
N SER A 78 14.87 -12.40 -9.42
CA SER A 78 15.31 -13.42 -8.44
C SER A 78 14.16 -14.08 -7.67
N CYS A 79 12.94 -13.57 -7.79
CA CYS A 79 11.75 -14.01 -7.07
C CYS A 79 10.58 -14.28 -8.04
N PRO A 80 10.49 -15.48 -8.65
CA PRO A 80 9.44 -15.82 -9.62
C PRO A 80 8.02 -15.78 -9.04
N THR A 81 7.89 -15.94 -7.73
CA THR A 81 6.60 -15.83 -7.02
C THR A 81 6.02 -14.43 -7.08
N LEU A 82 6.87 -13.40 -7.12
CA LEU A 82 6.47 -11.99 -7.10
C LEU A 82 5.94 -11.54 -8.47
N ALA A 83 4.69 -11.88 -8.76
CA ALA A 83 4.03 -11.58 -10.03
C ALA A 83 3.66 -10.11 -10.18
N HIS A 84 3.36 -9.41 -9.08
CA HIS A 84 2.82 -8.05 -9.13
C HIS A 84 3.56 -7.09 -8.19
N VAL A 85 3.90 -5.91 -8.71
CA VAL A 85 4.43 -4.80 -7.90
C VAL A 85 3.53 -3.59 -8.09
N LEU A 86 3.06 -3.04 -6.98
CA LEU A 86 2.13 -1.92 -6.92
C LEU A 86 2.84 -0.75 -6.22
N SER A 87 2.77 0.45 -6.80
CA SER A 87 3.45 1.64 -6.21
C SER A 87 2.55 2.85 -6.01
N TYR A 88 2.09 3.15 -4.79
CA TYR A 88 1.19 4.25 -4.48
C TYR A 88 1.91 5.62 -4.47
N GLY A 89 1.30 6.65 -5.04
CA GLY A 89 1.86 8.01 -5.10
C GLY A 89 1.58 8.72 -6.44
N GLU A 90 2.02 9.96 -6.57
CA GLU A 90 1.77 10.80 -7.76
C GLU A 90 2.71 10.50 -8.94
N ALA A 91 3.96 10.14 -8.67
CA ALA A 91 4.91 9.72 -9.69
C ALA A 91 5.01 8.19 -9.63
N VAL A 92 4.41 7.50 -10.59
CA VAL A 92 4.47 6.03 -10.67
C VAL A 92 4.95 5.61 -12.05
N PRO A 93 5.94 4.70 -12.17
CA PRO A 93 6.35 4.15 -13.45
C PRO A 93 5.16 3.56 -14.22
N ALA A 94 5.17 3.66 -15.55
CA ALA A 94 4.01 3.54 -16.45
C ALA A 94 3.21 2.23 -16.44
N LEU A 95 3.56 1.24 -15.61
CA LEU A 95 2.80 0.00 -15.45
C LEU A 95 1.78 0.18 -14.31
N ARG A 96 0.64 0.87 -14.54
CA ARG A 96 -0.30 1.10 -13.43
C ARG A 96 -1.80 1.18 -13.69
N TRP A 97 -2.51 0.46 -12.81
CA TRP A 97 -3.85 0.81 -12.34
C TRP A 97 -3.78 2.11 -11.52
N ARG A 98 -4.47 3.15 -11.99
CA ARG A 98 -4.56 4.45 -11.31
C ARG A 98 -5.77 4.44 -10.38
N TRP A 99 -5.55 4.61 -9.07
CA TRP A 99 -6.65 4.83 -8.12
C TRP A 99 -7.29 6.19 -8.44
N ARG A 100 -8.46 6.19 -9.09
CA ARG A 100 -9.30 7.38 -9.14
C ARG A 100 -9.90 7.57 -7.76
N ARG A 101 -9.71 8.74 -7.16
CA ARG A 101 -10.45 9.15 -5.96
C ARG A 101 -11.95 9.06 -6.26
N GLN A 102 -12.57 7.95 -5.90
CA GLN A 102 -14.02 7.88 -5.65
C GLN A 102 -14.25 7.53 -4.18
N CYS A 103 -13.48 8.13 -3.29
CA CYS A 103 -13.97 8.38 -1.94
C CYS A 103 -14.79 9.66 -2.02
N ARG A 104 -16.12 9.53 -2.11
CA ARG A 104 -17.03 10.63 -1.76
C ARG A 104 -16.66 11.03 -0.33
N PRO A 105 -16.35 12.30 -0.02
CA PRO A 105 -16.07 12.69 1.35
C PRO A 105 -17.25 12.24 2.24
N PRO A 106 -17.02 11.80 3.49
CA PRO A 106 -18.11 11.60 4.42
C PRO A 106 -18.93 12.88 4.43
N ARG A 107 -20.25 12.78 4.29
CA ARG A 107 -21.15 13.92 4.46
C ARG A 107 -20.97 14.39 5.91
N THR A 108 -20.12 15.38 6.13
CA THR A 108 -20.13 16.18 7.34
C THR A 108 -21.50 16.86 7.35
N ALA A 109 -22.41 16.37 8.19
CA ALA A 109 -23.55 17.17 8.58
C ALA A 109 -22.96 18.42 9.25
N ALA A 110 -23.05 19.56 8.56
CA ALA A 110 -22.63 20.83 9.12
C ALA A 110 -23.45 21.05 10.39
N ARG A 111 -22.78 21.06 11.55
CA ARG A 111 -23.38 21.47 12.81
C ARG A 111 -23.73 22.96 12.63
N PRO A 112 -25.01 23.37 12.74
CA PRO A 112 -25.34 24.78 12.56
C PRO A 112 -24.63 25.61 13.63
N LYS A 113 -24.01 26.72 13.20
CA LYS A 113 -23.41 27.69 14.13
C LYS A 113 -24.51 28.20 15.09
N PRO A 114 -24.25 28.27 16.40
CA PRO A 114 -25.19 28.92 17.31
C PRO A 114 -25.35 30.39 16.91
N ARG A 115 -26.59 30.89 16.96
CA ARG A 115 -26.90 32.29 16.67
C ARG A 115 -26.29 33.17 17.77
N PRO A 116 -25.63 34.30 17.42
CA PRO A 116 -25.18 35.25 18.42
C PRO A 116 -26.41 35.88 19.09
N GLY A 117 -26.51 35.75 20.43
CA GLY A 117 -27.53 36.44 21.23
C GLY A 117 -28.44 35.58 22.13
N ALA A 118 -28.09 34.33 22.45
CA ALA A 118 -28.80 33.60 23.51
C ALA A 118 -28.36 34.13 24.90
N PRO A 119 -29.29 34.51 25.80
CA PRO A 119 -28.96 34.92 27.17
C PRO A 119 -28.35 33.74 27.97
N PRO A 120 -27.61 34.02 29.06
CA PRO A 120 -26.77 33.05 29.77
C PRO A 120 -27.55 31.87 30.35
#